data_AF-A0A368W087-F1
#
_entry.id   AF-A0A368W087-F1
#
_cell.length_a   1.000
_cell.length_b   1.000
_cell.length_c   1.000
_cell.angle_alpha   90.00
_cell.angle_beta   90.00
_cell.angle_gamma   90.00
#
_symmetry.space_group_name_H-M   'P 1'
#
loop_
_entity.id
_entity.type
_entity.pdbx_description
1 polymer ?
#
loop_
_entity_poly.entity_id
_entity_poly.type
_entity_poly.pdbx_seq_one_letter_code
_entity_poly.pdbx_strand_id
1 'polypeptide(L)'
;MLSILGFLMIAVFMFLIMSKRLSAIVALILIPVLFALIAGFGTDIGPMMMEGVKTIAPTGVMLIFGILYFGIMIDTGLFGPLVNRTLKAVKGDPVKIVVGTAVLALLLSLDGDGSTTYMIVVAVMLPLYKRLDMNPLILTAVTMLASGVMNITPWEDRLREP
;
A
#
# COMPACT_ATOMS: atom_id res chain seq x y z
N MET A 1 -34.62 -6.06 8.87
CA MET A 1 -34.77 -5.52 7.50
C MET A 1 -33.44 -4.98 6.97
N LEU A 2 -32.79 -4.04 7.67
CA LEU A 2 -31.49 -3.48 7.26
C LEU A 2 -30.34 -4.50 7.21
N SER A 3 -30.28 -5.45 8.15
CA SER A 3 -29.24 -6.48 8.15
C SER A 3 -29.27 -7.37 6.91
N ILE A 4 -30.47 -7.67 6.38
CA ILE A 4 -30.62 -8.46 5.13
C ILE A 4 -30.08 -7.68 3.94
N LEU A 5 -30.37 -6.38 3.85
CA LEU A 5 -29.81 -5.49 2.83
C LEU A 5 -28.29 -5.40 2.91
N GLY A 6 -27.72 -5.38 4.13
CA GLY A 6 -26.27 -5.41 4.34
C GLY A 6 -25.60 -6.68 3.82
N PHE A 7 -26.12 -7.86 4.17
CA PHE A 7 -25.59 -9.13 3.65
C PHE A 7 -25.75 -9.25 2.12
N LEU A 8 -26.87 -8.77 1.58
CA LEU A 8 -27.15 -8.79 0.14
C LEU A 8 -26.21 -7.83 -0.61
N MET A 9 -25.89 -6.67 -0.02
CA MET A 9 -24.89 -5.73 -0.53
C MET A 9 -23.51 -6.40 -0.65
N ILE A 10 -23.04 -7.09 0.39
CA ILE A 10 -21.76 -7.82 0.39
C ILE A 10 -21.77 -8.92 -0.67
N ALA A 11 -22.85 -9.70 -0.77
CA ALA A 11 -22.97 -10.77 -1.75
C ALA A 11 -22.94 -10.24 -3.20
N VAL A 12 -23.67 -9.15 -3.49
CA VAL A 12 -23.68 -8.50 -4.81
C VAL A 12 -22.33 -7.88 -5.14
N PHE A 13 -21.68 -7.25 -4.15
CA PHE A 13 -20.33 -6.70 -4.27
C PHE A 13 -19.31 -7.78 -4.64
N MET A 14 -19.28 -8.88 -3.88
CA MET A 14 -18.39 -10.01 -4.17
C MET A 14 -18.68 -10.61 -5.54
N PHE A 15 -19.96 -10.84 -5.88
CA PHE A 15 -20.34 -11.43 -7.16
C PHE A 15 -19.89 -10.58 -8.35
N LEU A 16 -20.06 -9.26 -8.30
CA LEU A 16 -19.69 -8.35 -9.38
C LEU A 16 -18.17 -8.26 -9.59
N ILE A 17 -17.40 -8.26 -8.50
CA ILE A 17 -15.93 -8.26 -8.57
C ILE A 17 -15.39 -9.61 -9.06
N MET A 18 -15.88 -10.73 -8.52
CA MET A 18 -15.45 -12.06 -8.94
C MET A 18 -15.82 -12.36 -10.39
N SER A 19 -16.94 -11.82 -10.87
CA SER A 19 -17.35 -11.92 -12.28
C SER A 19 -16.47 -11.09 -13.24
N LYS A 20 -15.53 -10.29 -12.72
CA LYS A 20 -14.65 -9.37 -13.48
C LYS A 20 -15.41 -8.42 -14.42
N ARG A 21 -16.70 -8.19 -14.19
CA ARG A 21 -17.56 -7.34 -15.04
C ARG A 21 -17.45 -5.86 -14.70
N LEU A 22 -17.03 -5.55 -13.48
CA LEU A 22 -16.79 -4.18 -13.01
C LEU A 22 -15.39 -4.08 -12.41
N SER A 23 -14.77 -2.91 -12.57
CA SER A 23 -13.56 -2.54 -11.81
C SER A 23 -13.91 -2.45 -10.32
N ALA A 24 -12.98 -2.84 -9.45
CA ALA A 24 -13.15 -2.79 -7.99
C ALA A 24 -13.54 -1.38 -7.51
N ILE A 25 -12.93 -0.32 -8.08
CA ILE A 25 -13.24 1.08 -7.74
C ILE A 25 -14.70 1.41 -8.06
N VAL A 26 -15.18 0.97 -9.23
CA VAL A 26 -16.57 1.20 -9.64
C VAL A 26 -17.52 0.44 -8.72
N ALA A 27 -17.22 -0.82 -8.41
CA ALA A 27 -18.03 -1.62 -7.49
C ALA A 27 -18.10 -1.00 -6.07
N LEU A 28 -16.97 -0.47 -5.58
CA LEU A 28 -16.88 0.17 -4.26
C LEU A 28 -17.69 1.47 -4.16
N ILE A 29 -17.91 2.18 -5.26
CA ILE A 29 -18.73 3.40 -5.27
C ILE A 29 -20.19 3.07 -5.53
N LEU A 30 -20.47 2.30 -6.58
CA LEU A 30 -21.81 2.14 -7.14
C LEU A 30 -22.71 1.28 -6.25
N ILE A 31 -22.15 0.24 -5.61
CA ILE A 31 -22.94 -0.72 -4.83
C ILE A 31 -23.43 -0.13 -3.51
N PRO A 32 -22.59 0.52 -2.67
CA PRO A 32 -23.07 1.18 -1.46
C PRO A 32 -24.12 2.27 -1.76
N VAL A 33 -23.94 3.04 -2.85
CA VAL A 33 -24.89 4.08 -3.26
C VAL A 33 -26.25 3.48 -3.66
N LEU A 34 -26.27 2.43 -4.48
CA LEU A 34 -27.52 1.77 -4.88
C LEU A 34 -28.28 1.19 -3.68
N PHE A 35 -27.57 0.51 -2.78
CA PHE A 35 -28.20 -0.08 -1.60
C PHE A 35 -28.66 0.97 -0.59
N ALA A 36 -27.94 2.09 -0.45
CA ALA A 36 -28.39 3.23 0.37
C ALA A 36 -29.67 3.86 -0.18
N LEU A 37 -29.79 3.99 -1.52
CA LEU A 37 -31.02 4.47 -2.16
C LEU A 37 -32.19 3.49 -1.95
N ILE A 38 -31.97 2.18 -2.12
CA ILE A 38 -32.99 1.14 -1.90
C ILE A 38 -33.43 1.11 -0.43
N ALA A 39 -32.51 1.35 0.51
CA ALA A 39 -32.78 1.39 1.94
C ALA A 39 -33.49 2.69 2.41
N GLY A 40 -33.69 3.66 1.52
CA GLY A 40 -34.38 4.92 1.83
C GLY A 40 -33.49 6.03 2.40
N PHE A 41 -32.17 5.87 2.42
CA PHE A 41 -31.21 6.84 2.97
C PHE A 41 -30.74 7.89 1.96
N GLY A 42 -31.50 8.18 0.90
CA GLY A 42 -31.04 9.01 -0.22
C GLY A 42 -30.53 10.41 0.17
N THR A 43 -31.14 11.05 1.17
CA THR A 43 -30.72 12.37 1.69
C THR A 43 -29.48 12.30 2.58
N ASP A 44 -29.22 11.15 3.20
CA ASP A 44 -28.13 10.96 4.16
C ASP A 44 -26.84 10.46 3.50
N ILE A 45 -26.89 10.04 2.22
CA ILE A 45 -25.72 9.62 1.45
C ILE A 45 -24.64 10.71 1.43
N GLY A 46 -25.01 11.98 1.22
CA GLY A 46 -24.06 13.09 1.18
C GLY A 46 -23.28 13.26 2.50
N PRO A 47 -23.96 13.41 3.65
CA PRO A 47 -23.34 13.41 4.97
C PRO A 47 -22.49 12.16 5.24
N MET A 48 -22.99 10.96 4.94
CA MET A 48 -22.26 9.69 5.13
C MET A 48 -20.97 9.63 4.29
N MET A 49 -21.02 10.09 3.04
CA MET A 49 -19.83 10.19 2.18
C MET A 49 -18.82 11.18 2.76
N MET A 50 -19.26 12.34 3.25
CA MET A 50 -18.38 13.35 3.81
C MET A 50 -17.70 12.86 5.10
N GLU A 51 -18.42 12.13 5.94
CA GLU A 51 -17.86 11.47 7.11
C GLU A 51 -16.81 10.42 6.72
N GLY A 52 -17.11 9.58 5.73
CA GLY A 52 -16.15 8.64 5.16
C GLY A 52 -14.87 9.32 4.66
N VAL A 53 -14.99 10.43 3.91
CA VAL A 53 -13.82 11.21 3.46
C VAL A 53 -13.03 11.76 4.64
N LYS A 54 -13.68 12.32 5.65
CA LYS A 54 -13.00 12.87 6.84
C LYS A 54 -12.22 11.82 7.61
N THR A 55 -12.73 10.59 7.72
CA THR A 55 -12.02 9.51 8.43
C THR A 55 -10.76 9.05 7.69
N ILE A 56 -10.76 9.07 6.35
CA ILE A 56 -9.63 8.59 5.54
C ILE A 56 -8.65 9.72 5.20
N ALA A 57 -9.10 10.98 5.22
CA ALA A 57 -8.30 12.14 4.81
C ALA A 57 -6.93 12.25 5.51
N PRO A 58 -6.80 12.09 6.85
CA PRO A 58 -5.50 12.16 7.51
C PRO A 58 -4.51 11.11 7.00
N THR A 59 -5.00 9.89 6.76
CA THR A 59 -4.19 8.78 6.22
C THR A 59 -3.71 9.09 4.81
N GLY A 60 -4.61 9.58 3.96
CA GLY A 60 -4.26 9.98 2.59
C GLY A 60 -3.21 11.09 2.54
N VAL A 61 -3.33 12.10 3.41
CA VAL A 61 -2.34 13.18 3.52
C VAL A 61 -0.98 12.64 3.97
N MET A 62 -0.94 11.73 4.95
CA MET A 62 0.30 11.11 5.41
C MET A 62 0.99 10.32 4.29
N LEU A 63 0.23 9.53 3.52
CA LEU A 63 0.77 8.78 2.39
C LEU A 63 1.31 9.69 1.29
N ILE A 64 0.57 10.73 0.91
CA ILE A 64 1.02 11.71 -0.09
C ILE A 64 2.30 12.42 0.40
N PHE A 65 2.35 12.81 1.67
CA PHE A 65 3.55 13.39 2.27
C PHE A 65 4.73 12.43 2.20
N GLY A 66 4.54 11.16 2.56
CA GLY A 66 5.58 10.13 2.47
C GLY A 66 6.10 9.98 1.05
N ILE A 67 5.20 9.79 0.07
CA ILE A 67 5.54 9.67 -1.34
C ILE A 67 6.37 10.87 -1.84
N LEU A 68 5.93 12.10 -1.52
CA LEU A 68 6.64 13.32 -1.92
C LEU A 68 7.99 13.48 -1.22
N TYR A 69 8.05 13.21 0.09
CA TYR A 69 9.27 13.28 0.89
C TYR A 69 10.34 12.32 0.36
N PHE A 70 9.99 11.05 0.18
CA PHE A 70 10.90 10.06 -0.37
C PHE A 70 11.23 10.35 -1.84
N GLY A 71 10.27 10.85 -2.63
CA GLY A 71 10.50 11.34 -4.00
C GLY A 71 11.61 12.39 -4.07
N ILE A 72 11.53 13.45 -3.26
CA ILE A 72 12.56 14.50 -3.21
C ILE A 72 13.92 13.95 -2.74
N MET A 73 13.94 13.02 -1.78
CA MET A 73 15.20 12.39 -1.34
C MET A 73 15.87 11.55 -2.44
N ILE A 74 15.07 10.91 -3.30
CA ILE A 74 15.57 10.19 -4.48
C ILE A 74 16.17 11.20 -5.47
N ASP A 75 15.45 12.27 -5.78
CA ASP A 75 15.86 13.28 -6.77
C ASP A 75 17.13 14.03 -6.35
N THR A 76 17.30 14.28 -5.05
CA THR A 76 18.51 14.93 -4.49
C THR A 76 19.72 14.00 -4.41
N GLY A 77 19.56 12.71 -4.73
CA GLY A 77 20.66 11.74 -4.75
C GLY A 77 21.16 11.35 -3.35
N LEU A 78 20.36 11.56 -2.30
CA LEU A 78 20.69 11.21 -0.91
C LEU A 78 21.17 9.75 -0.77
N PHE A 79 20.63 8.87 -1.61
CA PHE A 79 20.94 7.44 -1.58
C PHE A 79 22.30 7.09 -2.21
N GLY A 80 22.92 7.95 -3.02
CA GLY A 80 24.21 7.68 -3.64
C GLY A 80 25.34 7.42 -2.63
N PRO A 81 25.58 8.32 -1.65
CA PRO A 81 26.53 8.11 -0.56
C PRO A 81 26.19 6.91 0.32
N LEU A 82 24.90 6.69 0.59
CA LEU A 82 24.41 5.59 1.40
C LEU A 82 24.74 4.24 0.73
N VAL A 83 24.44 4.09 -0.56
CA VAL A 83 24.75 2.91 -1.38
C VAL A 83 26.24 2.60 -1.35
N ASN A 84 27.11 3.60 -1.50
CA ASN A 84 28.56 3.40 -1.46
C ASN A 84 29.07 2.94 -0.08
N ARG A 85 28.48 3.44 1.02
CA ARG A 85 28.81 2.97 2.38
C ARG A 85 28.35 1.52 2.59
N THR A 86 27.13 1.20 2.15
CA THR A 86 26.59 -0.16 2.24
C THR A 86 27.40 -1.15 1.40
N LEU A 87 27.79 -0.80 0.18
CA LEU A 87 28.69 -1.62 -0.66
C LEU A 87 30.01 -1.95 0.04
N LYS A 88 30.61 -0.97 0.73
CA LYS A 88 31.84 -1.18 1.50
C LYS A 88 31.64 -2.09 2.71
N ALA A 89 30.49 -1.97 3.39
CA ALA A 89 30.15 -2.80 4.54
C ALA A 89 29.83 -4.25 4.15
N VAL A 90 29.14 -4.42 3.03
CA VAL A 90 28.63 -5.73 2.57
C VAL A 90 29.67 -6.50 1.74
N LYS A 91 30.74 -5.83 1.29
CA LYS A 91 31.88 -6.40 0.53
C LYS A 91 31.47 -7.19 -0.73
N GLY A 92 30.32 -6.86 -1.32
CA GLY A 92 29.83 -7.49 -2.55
C GLY A 92 29.10 -8.83 -2.37
N ASP A 93 28.77 -9.24 -1.14
CA ASP A 93 27.98 -10.45 -0.88
C ASP A 93 26.49 -10.24 -1.26
N PRO A 94 25.96 -10.92 -2.30
CA PRO A 94 24.60 -10.72 -2.79
C PRO A 94 23.54 -11.09 -1.74
N VAL A 95 23.81 -12.06 -0.87
CA VAL A 95 22.83 -12.55 0.10
C VAL A 95 22.54 -11.50 1.16
N LYS A 96 23.59 -10.82 1.64
CA LYS A 96 23.46 -9.73 2.63
C LYS A 96 22.65 -8.55 2.07
N ILE A 97 22.71 -8.32 0.77
CA ILE A 97 21.95 -7.26 0.10
C ILE A 97 20.47 -7.63 0.02
N VAL A 98 20.17 -8.89 -0.30
CA VAL A 98 18.79 -9.41 -0.27
C VAL A 98 18.20 -9.32 1.13
N VAL A 99 18.95 -9.72 2.17
CA VAL A 99 18.52 -9.57 3.56
C VAL A 99 18.31 -8.09 3.93
N GLY A 100 19.22 -7.21 3.52
CA GLY A 100 19.07 -5.76 3.72
C GLY A 100 17.84 -5.19 3.01
N THR A 101 17.52 -5.70 1.82
CA THR A 101 16.31 -5.34 1.06
C THR A 101 15.05 -5.77 1.80
N ALA A 102 15.03 -7.01 2.33
CA ALA A 102 13.92 -7.52 3.12
C ALA A 102 13.70 -6.69 4.38
N VAL A 103 14.75 -6.40 5.15
CA VAL A 103 14.66 -5.59 6.37
C VAL A 103 14.18 -4.17 6.06
N LEU A 104 14.72 -3.54 5.00
CA LEU A 104 14.28 -2.21 4.59
C LEU A 104 12.81 -2.20 4.16
N ALA A 105 12.37 -3.20 3.40
CA ALA A 105 10.97 -3.34 2.99
C ALA A 105 10.04 -3.54 4.19
N LEU A 106 10.43 -4.36 5.18
CA LEU A 106 9.65 -4.55 6.40
C LEU A 106 9.53 -3.26 7.22
N LEU A 107 10.62 -2.48 7.33
CA LEU A 107 10.62 -1.21 8.06
C LEU A 107 9.77 -0.14 7.37
N LEU A 108 9.77 -0.12 6.03
CA LEU A 108 8.98 0.85 5.28
C LEU A 108 7.51 0.47 5.24
N SER A 109 7.18 -0.82 5.12
CA SER A 109 5.80 -1.33 5.19
C SER A 109 5.12 -1.18 6.56
N LEU A 110 5.79 -0.61 7.56
CA LEU A 110 5.14 -0.18 8.80
C LEU A 110 4.10 0.93 8.58
N ASP A 111 4.18 1.66 7.46
CA ASP A 111 3.15 2.63 7.06
C ASP A 111 1.85 1.98 6.53
N GLY A 112 1.86 0.67 6.35
CA GLY A 112 0.70 -0.12 5.89
C GLY A 112 0.33 0.08 4.42
N ASP A 113 1.20 0.72 3.62
CA ASP A 113 1.01 0.82 2.17
C ASP A 113 2.13 0.13 1.40
N GLY A 114 1.80 -1.01 0.80
CA GLY A 114 2.70 -1.75 -0.07
C GLY A 114 3.14 -0.95 -1.30
N SER A 115 2.32 0.00 -1.78
CA SER A 115 2.62 0.80 -2.98
C SER A 115 3.78 1.78 -2.72
N THR A 116 3.68 2.53 -1.62
CA THR A 116 4.71 3.49 -1.18
C THR A 116 5.99 2.76 -0.78
N THR A 117 5.88 1.67 -0.02
CA THR A 117 7.02 0.78 0.28
C THR A 117 7.76 0.41 -1.00
N TYR A 118 7.04 -0.11 -1.99
CA TYR A 118 7.63 -0.62 -3.21
C TYR A 118 8.33 0.47 -4.01
N MET A 119 7.70 1.64 -4.14
CA MET A 119 8.29 2.80 -4.79
C MET A 119 9.63 3.20 -4.15
N ILE A 120 9.67 3.27 -2.82
CA ILE A 120 10.87 3.67 -2.07
C ILE A 120 11.96 2.59 -2.17
N VAL A 121 11.63 1.34 -1.85
CA VAL A 121 12.60 0.23 -1.83
C VAL A 121 13.23 0.05 -3.21
N VAL A 122 12.44 0.12 -4.28
CA VAL A 122 12.96 0.04 -5.65
C VAL A 122 13.88 1.20 -5.96
N ALA A 123 13.50 2.44 -5.63
CA ALA A 123 14.35 3.60 -5.90
C ALA A 123 15.71 3.51 -5.18
N VAL A 124 15.73 3.00 -3.96
CA VAL A 124 16.95 2.87 -3.14
C VAL A 124 17.81 1.68 -3.58
N MET A 125 17.20 0.52 -3.83
CA MET A 125 17.92 -0.74 -4.02
C MET A 125 18.23 -1.04 -5.50
N LEU A 126 17.45 -0.52 -6.45
CA LEU A 126 17.67 -0.79 -7.87
C LEU A 126 19.08 -0.38 -8.36
N PRO A 127 19.65 0.78 -7.98
CA PRO A 127 21.02 1.13 -8.36
C PRO A 127 22.06 0.16 -7.78
N LEU A 128 21.83 -0.36 -6.57
CA LEU A 128 22.71 -1.30 -5.90
C LEU A 128 22.69 -2.67 -6.60
N TYR A 129 21.48 -3.16 -6.94
CA TYR A 129 21.31 -4.41 -7.69
C TYR A 129 21.96 -4.33 -9.07
N LYS A 130 21.75 -3.21 -9.79
CA LYS A 130 22.38 -2.99 -11.11
C LYS A 130 23.91 -2.92 -11.06
N ARG A 131 24.50 -2.34 -10.02
CA ARG A 131 25.97 -2.26 -9.87
C ARG A 131 26.65 -3.60 -9.59
N LEU A 132 25.90 -4.55 -9.03
CA LEU A 132 26.39 -5.89 -8.68
C LEU A 132 25.91 -6.96 -9.66
N ASP A 133 25.32 -6.55 -10.78
CA ASP A 133 24.74 -7.42 -11.81
C ASP A 133 23.73 -8.44 -11.23
N MET A 134 23.00 -8.02 -10.19
CA MET A 134 21.98 -8.84 -9.54
C MET A 134 20.65 -8.74 -10.30
N ASN A 135 19.93 -9.86 -10.39
CA ASN A 135 18.62 -9.90 -11.03
C ASN A 135 17.60 -9.00 -10.29
N PRO A 136 17.05 -7.95 -10.95
CA PRO A 136 16.06 -7.05 -10.34
C PRO A 136 14.76 -7.76 -9.92
N LEU A 137 14.46 -8.95 -10.46
CA LEU A 137 13.30 -9.74 -10.03
C LEU A 137 13.40 -10.20 -8.57
N ILE A 138 14.63 -10.35 -8.05
CA ILE A 138 14.84 -10.71 -6.64
C ILE A 138 14.41 -9.54 -5.75
N LEU A 139 14.73 -8.31 -6.14
CA LEU A 139 14.31 -7.09 -5.45
C LEU A 139 12.78 -7.01 -5.38
N THR A 140 12.10 -7.23 -6.51
CA THR A 140 10.62 -7.16 -6.56
C THR A 140 9.97 -8.27 -5.75
N ALA A 141 10.45 -9.51 -5.87
CA ALA A 141 9.93 -10.66 -5.14
C ALA A 141 10.08 -10.49 -3.63
N VAL A 142 11.26 -10.08 -3.16
CA VAL A 142 11.54 -9.90 -1.73
C VAL A 142 10.70 -8.78 -1.15
N THR A 143 10.54 -7.68 -1.89
CA THR A 143 9.72 -6.54 -1.44
C THR A 143 8.24 -6.93 -1.35
N MET A 144 7.72 -7.68 -2.33
CA MET A 144 6.33 -8.18 -2.28
C MET A 144 6.10 -9.17 -1.15
N LEU A 145 7.05 -10.08 -0.90
CA LEU A 145 6.94 -11.03 0.22
C LEU A 145 7.01 -10.31 1.57
N ALA A 146 7.90 -9.33 1.73
CA ALA A 146 8.00 -8.51 2.94
C ALA A 146 6.70 -7.74 3.21
N SER A 147 6.15 -7.09 2.18
CA SER A 147 4.86 -6.40 2.28
C SER A 147 3.72 -7.37 2.62
N GLY A 148 3.69 -8.55 1.99
CA GLY A 148 2.68 -9.58 2.31
C GLY A 148 2.75 -10.10 3.74
N VAL A 149 3.95 -10.19 4.34
CA VAL A 149 4.12 -10.53 5.76
C VAL A 149 3.61 -9.41 6.66
N MET A 150 3.91 -8.14 6.33
CA MET A 150 3.42 -7.00 7.09
C MET A 150 1.90 -6.88 7.05
N ASN A 151 1.25 -7.32 5.97
CA ASN A 151 -0.22 -7.38 5.87
C ASN A 151 -0.90 -8.35 6.86
N ILE A 152 -0.15 -9.26 7.47
CA ILE A 152 -0.67 -10.21 8.46
C ILE A 152 -0.47 -9.65 9.88
N THR A 153 0.35 -8.61 10.02
CA THR A 153 0.73 -8.12 11.33
C THR A 153 -0.33 -7.19 11.95
N PRO A 154 -0.51 -7.23 13.28
CA PRO A 154 -1.61 -6.51 13.95
C PRO A 154 -1.55 -4.98 13.80
N TRP A 155 -0.41 -4.42 13.39
CA TRP A 155 -0.16 -2.99 13.34
C TRP A 155 -0.72 -2.29 12.09
N GLU A 156 -1.05 -3.03 11.01
CA GLU A 156 -1.72 -2.44 9.84
C GLU A 156 -3.15 -1.95 10.17
N ASP A 157 -3.90 -2.69 10.99
CA ASP A 157 -5.27 -2.33 11.38
C ASP A 157 -5.35 -1.56 12.72
N ARG A 158 -4.32 -1.63 13.58
CA ARG A 158 -4.37 -1.01 14.93
C ARG A 158 -4.25 0.51 14.97
N LEU A 159 -4.00 1.20 13.86
CA LEU A 159 -4.07 2.67 13.80
C LEU A 159 -5.49 3.19 13.53
N ARG A 160 -6.52 2.31 13.49
CA ARG A 160 -7.92 2.68 13.21
C ARG A 160 -8.88 2.64 14.39
N GLU A 161 -8.41 2.42 15.62
CA GLU A 161 -9.27 2.44 16.81
C GLU A 161 -9.04 3.71 17.66
N PRO A 162 -10.04 4.58 17.84
CA PRO A 162 -10.23 5.33 19.08
C PRO A 162 -10.89 4.48 20.17
#